data_AF-A0A8S9NWL6-F1
#
_entry.id   AF-A0A8S9NWL6-F1
#
_cell.length_a   1.000
_cell.length_b   1.000
_cell.length_c   1.000
_cell.angle_alpha   90.00
_cell.angle_beta   90.00
_cell.angle_gamma   90.00
#
_symmetry.space_group_name_H-M   'P 1'
#
loop_
_entity.id
_entity.type
_entity.pdbx_description
1 polymer ?
#
loop_
_entity_poly.entity_id
_entity_poly.type
_entity_poly.pdbx_seq_one_letter_code
_entity_poly.pdbx_strand_id
1 'polypeptide(L)'
;MSLRRSILGLHRILECSNRILDFFEDCTFEWLYWSQARKPYSSETLDYIRSLDAEEDISLLKFHGWKMPSETARTLRISTMLLKKGAERGLTAFEIGNMMCRDTLTKKSLVEEMVEEAQEAVLPETSEATFMEALSDVMDYHLDEVVHV
;
A
#
# COMPACT_ATOMS: atom_id res chain seq x y z
N MET A 1 17.39 3.37 15.71
CA MET A 1 16.39 4.44 15.94
C MET A 1 15.53 4.76 14.70
N SER A 2 15.58 3.97 13.62
CA SER A 2 14.97 4.34 12.33
C SER A 2 13.71 3.58 11.91
N LEU A 3 13.28 2.53 12.63
CA LEU A 3 12.05 1.78 12.28
C LEU A 3 10.85 2.10 13.19
N ARG A 4 11.09 2.43 14.46
CA ARG A 4 10.01 2.78 15.41
C ARG A 4 9.29 4.10 15.07
N ARG A 5 9.94 5.00 14.31
CA ARG A 5 9.31 6.24 13.85
C ARG A 5 8.44 6.04 12.61
N SER A 6 8.75 5.08 11.75
CA SER A 6 7.89 4.71 10.62
C SER A 6 6.58 4.06 11.09
N ILE A 7 6.63 3.25 12.16
CA ILE A 7 5.45 2.66 12.79
C ILE A 7 4.58 3.73 13.50
N LEU A 8 5.19 4.78 14.05
CA LEU A 8 4.45 5.91 14.63
C LEU A 8 3.87 6.88 13.58
N GLY A 9 4.46 6.94 12.38
CA GLY A 9 3.84 7.60 11.22
C GLY A 9 2.54 6.88 10.82
N LEU A 10 2.58 5.54 10.78
CA LEU A 10 1.40 4.70 10.60
C LEU A 10 0.35 4.89 11.70
N HIS A 11 0.75 5.20 12.95
CA HIS A 11 -0.20 5.41 14.05
C HIS A 11 -1.11 6.63 13.88
N ARG A 12 -0.69 7.70 13.18
CA ARG A 12 -1.61 8.83 12.83
C ARG A 12 -2.39 8.58 11.55
N ILE A 13 -1.82 7.77 10.66
CA ILE A 13 -2.39 7.39 9.39
C ILE A 13 -3.57 6.40 9.57
N LEU A 14 -3.60 5.63 10.67
CA LEU A 14 -4.62 4.60 10.94
C LEU A 14 -5.77 5.04 11.89
N GLU A 15 -5.81 6.30 12.35
CA GLU A 15 -6.87 6.82 13.23
C GLU A 15 -8.09 7.41 12.47
N CYS A 16 -8.00 7.63 11.15
CA CYS A 16 -9.13 8.14 10.34
C CYS A 16 -9.98 6.98 9.77
N SER A 17 -11.16 6.78 10.36
CA SER A 17 -12.07 5.64 10.13
C SER A 17 -13.02 5.82 8.95
N ASN A 18 -13.37 4.68 8.31
CA ASN A 18 -14.63 4.32 7.61
C ASN A 18 -14.73 4.29 6.07
N ARG A 19 -13.70 4.63 5.28
CA ARG A 19 -13.64 4.30 3.85
C ARG A 19 -12.19 4.14 3.39
N ILE A 20 -11.91 3.11 2.60
CA ILE A 20 -10.59 2.89 1.95
C ILE A 20 -10.16 4.14 1.16
N LEU A 21 -11.12 4.83 0.55
CA LEU A 21 -10.94 6.06 -0.23
C LEU A 21 -10.55 7.27 0.63
N ASP A 22 -11.04 7.39 1.87
CA ASP A 22 -10.78 8.58 2.69
C ASP A 22 -9.32 8.58 3.25
N PHE A 23 -8.60 7.45 3.14
CA PHE A 23 -7.22 7.31 3.64
C PHE A 23 -6.18 7.99 2.73
N PHE A 24 -6.34 7.85 1.40
CA PHE A 24 -5.41 8.47 0.45
C PHE A 24 -5.69 9.96 0.21
N GLU A 25 -6.86 10.43 0.65
CA GLU A 25 -7.27 11.83 0.55
C GLU A 25 -6.37 12.79 1.35
N ASP A 26 -5.82 12.33 2.49
CA ASP A 26 -5.02 13.17 3.42
C ASP A 26 -3.54 12.72 3.58
N CYS A 27 -3.08 11.70 2.85
CA CYS A 27 -1.71 11.21 2.99
C CYS A 27 -0.69 12.09 2.22
N THR A 28 -0.10 13.07 2.91
CA THR A 28 1.13 13.74 2.44
C THR A 28 2.36 13.04 3.00
N PHE A 29 3.07 12.29 2.16
CA PHE A 29 4.33 11.66 2.57
C PHE A 29 5.50 12.64 2.39
N GLU A 30 5.88 13.34 3.46
CA GLU A 30 6.98 14.33 3.41
C GLU A 30 8.31 13.74 2.87
N TRP A 31 8.55 12.45 3.11
CA TRP A 31 9.74 11.76 2.65
C TRP A 31 9.78 11.58 1.12
N LEU A 32 8.66 11.73 0.40
CA LEU A 32 8.65 11.75 -1.08
C LEU A 32 9.46 12.91 -1.65
N TYR A 33 9.56 14.02 -0.92
CA TYR A 33 10.34 15.17 -1.34
C TYR A 33 11.85 15.00 -1.09
N TRP A 34 12.25 13.95 -0.35
CA TRP A 34 13.65 13.70 -0.07
C TRP A 34 14.33 13.06 -1.28
N SER A 35 15.55 13.52 -1.60
CA SER A 35 16.35 12.96 -2.70
C SER A 35 16.58 11.44 -2.57
N GLN A 36 16.56 10.93 -1.34
CA GLN A 36 16.76 9.52 -1.00
C GLN A 36 15.61 8.64 -1.51
N ALA A 37 14.37 9.15 -1.60
CA ALA A 37 13.23 8.37 -2.04
C ALA A 37 13.32 7.99 -3.52
N ARG A 38 14.09 8.74 -4.31
CA ARG A 38 14.33 8.50 -5.75
C ARG A 38 15.50 7.57 -6.03
N LYS A 39 16.16 7.05 -4.98
CA LYS A 39 17.26 6.11 -5.16
C LYS A 39 16.72 4.68 -5.28
N PRO A 40 17.29 3.84 -6.15
CA PRO A 40 17.00 2.42 -6.17
C PRO A 40 17.27 1.79 -4.81
N TYR A 41 16.47 0.79 -4.44
CA TYR A 41 16.70 0.00 -3.24
C TYR A 41 18.00 -0.80 -3.35
N SER A 42 18.68 -1.01 -2.22
CA SER A 42 19.79 -1.96 -2.14
C SER A 42 19.27 -3.41 -2.19
N SER A 43 20.14 -4.37 -2.52
CA SER A 43 19.78 -5.79 -2.49
C SER A 43 19.28 -6.24 -1.11
N GLU A 44 19.95 -5.80 -0.04
CA GLU A 44 19.53 -6.04 1.34
C GLU A 44 18.11 -5.51 1.62
N THR A 45 17.79 -4.31 1.12
CA THR A 45 16.45 -3.73 1.30
C THR A 45 15.41 -4.46 0.46
N LEU A 46 15.75 -4.90 -0.75
CA LEU A 46 14.86 -5.72 -1.58
C LEU A 46 14.56 -7.07 -0.92
N ASP A 47 15.56 -7.71 -0.32
CA ASP A 47 15.38 -8.97 0.41
C ASP A 47 14.49 -8.78 1.64
N TYR A 48 14.67 -7.67 2.36
CA TYR A 48 13.77 -7.29 3.45
C TYR A 48 12.33 -7.07 2.97
N ILE A 49 12.13 -6.28 1.91
CA ILE A 49 10.80 -6.03 1.33
C ILE A 49 10.13 -7.34 0.91
N ARG A 50 10.88 -8.25 0.27
CA ARG A 50 10.36 -9.56 -0.15
C ARG A 50 9.89 -10.40 1.03
N SER A 51 10.57 -10.28 2.18
CA SER A 51 10.25 -11.01 3.41
C SER A 51 9.03 -10.50 4.18
N LEU A 52 8.49 -9.32 3.84
CA LEU A 52 7.32 -8.75 4.53
C LEU A 52 6.08 -9.63 4.34
N ASP A 53 5.35 -9.87 5.42
CA ASP A 53 4.09 -10.61 5.43
C ASP A 53 3.02 -9.85 6.23
N ALA A 54 2.01 -9.35 5.52
CA ALA A 54 0.95 -8.58 6.13
C ALA A 54 0.10 -9.39 7.12
N GLU A 55 -0.11 -10.69 6.90
CA GLU A 55 -0.90 -11.52 7.82
C GLU A 55 -0.13 -11.83 9.11
N GLU A 56 1.18 -12.03 9.02
CA GLU A 56 2.03 -12.16 10.21
C GLU A 56 2.02 -10.87 11.04
N ASP A 57 2.18 -9.72 10.40
CA ASP A 57 2.13 -8.41 11.06
C ASP A 57 0.75 -8.18 11.71
N ILE A 58 -0.33 -8.45 11.00
CA ILE A 58 -1.71 -8.34 11.51
C ILE A 58 -1.92 -9.25 12.72
N SER A 59 -1.45 -10.49 12.65
CA SER A 59 -1.59 -11.47 13.73
C SER A 59 -0.79 -11.05 14.96
N LEU A 60 0.42 -10.55 14.77
CA LEU A 60 1.28 -10.03 15.84
C LEU A 60 0.63 -8.83 16.54
N LEU A 61 0.07 -7.90 15.78
CA LEU A 61 -0.63 -6.73 16.32
C LEU A 61 -1.86 -7.13 17.14
N LYS A 62 -2.66 -8.08 16.63
CA LYS A 62 -3.79 -8.66 17.38
C LYS A 62 -3.35 -9.38 18.64
N PHE A 63 -2.25 -10.14 18.58
CA PHE A 63 -1.68 -10.84 19.73
C PHE A 63 -1.28 -9.87 20.85
N HIS A 64 -0.76 -8.70 20.51
CA HIS A 64 -0.45 -7.63 21.46
C HIS A 64 -1.66 -6.82 21.92
N GLY A 65 -2.88 -7.25 21.58
CA GLY A 65 -4.13 -6.69 22.08
C GLY A 65 -4.72 -5.57 21.23
N TRP A 66 -4.16 -5.29 20.05
CA TRP A 66 -4.75 -4.30 19.16
C TRP A 66 -5.97 -4.89 18.43
N LYS A 67 -7.14 -4.30 18.68
CA LYS A 67 -8.36 -4.54 17.90
C LYS A 67 -8.31 -3.74 16.60
N MET A 68 -7.67 -4.32 15.59
CA MET A 68 -7.53 -3.68 14.29
C MET A 68 -8.83 -3.79 13.46
N PRO A 69 -9.40 -2.68 12.96
CA PRO A 69 -10.54 -2.70 12.04
C PRO A 69 -10.23 -3.45 10.74
N SER A 70 -11.27 -3.99 10.09
CA SER A 70 -11.13 -4.72 8.82
C SER A 70 -10.58 -3.85 7.69
N GLU A 71 -10.97 -2.58 7.64
CA GLU A 71 -10.50 -1.63 6.63
C GLU A 71 -9.00 -1.36 6.80
N THR A 72 -8.56 -1.16 8.05
CA THR A 72 -7.15 -0.98 8.40
C THR A 72 -6.30 -2.19 8.01
N ALA A 73 -6.81 -3.38 8.27
CA ALA A 73 -6.16 -4.64 7.86
C ALA A 73 -6.01 -4.70 6.34
N ARG A 74 -7.07 -4.35 5.60
CA ARG A 74 -7.06 -4.32 4.14
C ARG A 74 -6.06 -3.30 3.61
N THR A 75 -6.03 -2.08 4.16
CA THR A 75 -5.04 -1.07 3.75
C THR A 75 -3.61 -1.55 3.96
N LEU A 76 -3.32 -2.23 5.06
CA LEU A 76 -2.00 -2.81 5.31
C LEU A 76 -1.64 -3.88 4.26
N ARG A 77 -2.59 -4.77 3.91
CA ARG A 77 -2.40 -5.77 2.85
C ARG A 77 -2.09 -5.13 1.51
N ILE A 78 -2.92 -4.18 1.09
CA ILE A 78 -2.79 -3.49 -0.19
C ILE A 78 -1.46 -2.74 -0.27
N SER A 79 -1.11 -1.98 0.77
CA SER A 79 0.15 -1.23 0.80
C SER A 79 1.38 -2.15 0.79
N THR A 80 1.33 -3.27 1.51
CA THR A 80 2.41 -4.27 1.52
C THR A 80 2.55 -4.93 0.15
N MET A 81 1.43 -5.29 -0.49
CA MET A 81 1.42 -5.86 -1.84
C MET A 81 1.99 -4.89 -2.88
N LEU A 82 1.56 -3.63 -2.87
CA LEU A 82 2.08 -2.59 -3.74
C LEU A 82 3.59 -2.39 -3.57
N LEU A 83 4.06 -2.30 -2.32
CA LEU A 83 5.48 -2.15 -2.03
C LEU A 83 6.29 -3.34 -2.58
N LYS A 84 5.82 -4.57 -2.35
CA LYS A 84 6.50 -5.79 -2.81
C LYS A 84 6.56 -5.85 -4.33
N LYS A 85 5.41 -5.71 -4.99
CA LYS A 85 5.30 -5.78 -6.46
C LYS A 85 6.04 -4.65 -7.16
N GLY A 86 5.99 -3.42 -6.62
CA GLY A 86 6.70 -2.28 -7.17
C GLY A 86 8.21 -2.41 -7.00
N ALA A 87 8.69 -2.81 -5.82
CA ALA A 87 10.11 -2.99 -5.55
C ALA A 87 10.71 -4.13 -6.39
N GLU A 88 9.97 -5.22 -6.61
CA GLU A 88 10.39 -6.32 -7.49
C GLU A 88 10.59 -5.86 -8.94
N ARG A 89 9.79 -4.88 -9.37
CA ARG A 89 9.90 -4.22 -10.68
C ARG A 89 10.96 -3.12 -10.75
N GLY A 90 11.71 -2.91 -9.67
CA GLY A 90 12.77 -1.89 -9.60
C GLY A 90 12.27 -0.47 -9.37
N LEU A 91 10.99 -0.28 -9.05
CA LEU A 91 10.45 1.04 -8.70
C LEU A 91 11.05 1.55 -7.39
N THR A 92 11.30 2.85 -7.35
CA THR A 92 11.81 3.57 -6.19
C THR A 92 10.72 3.84 -5.16
N ALA A 93 11.13 4.21 -3.94
CA ALA A 93 10.18 4.62 -2.89
C ALA A 93 9.32 5.81 -3.35
N PHE A 94 9.90 6.72 -4.13
CA PHE A 94 9.19 7.87 -4.69
C PHE A 94 8.07 7.42 -5.64
N GLU A 95 8.37 6.56 -6.61
CA GLU A 95 7.37 6.10 -7.59
C GLU A 95 6.23 5.35 -6.90
N ILE A 96 6.57 4.40 -6.03
CA ILE A 96 5.58 3.60 -5.28
C ILE A 96 4.70 4.51 -4.40
N GLY A 97 5.31 5.40 -3.61
CA GLY A 97 4.55 6.28 -2.72
C GLY A 97 3.74 7.34 -3.47
N ASN A 98 4.18 7.78 -4.65
CA ASN A 98 3.42 8.70 -5.49
C ASN A 98 2.13 8.05 -6.04
N MET A 99 2.12 6.73 -6.28
CA MET A 99 0.90 6.00 -6.68
C MET A 99 -0.19 5.98 -5.60
N MET A 100 0.21 6.16 -4.33
CA MET A 100 -0.69 6.26 -3.18
C MET A 100 -1.22 7.68 -2.97
N CYS A 101 -0.67 8.69 -3.66
CA CYS A 101 -1.08 10.08 -3.48
C CYS A 101 -2.04 10.52 -4.59
N ARG A 102 -3.04 11.32 -4.22
CA ARG A 102 -3.88 12.02 -5.19
C ARG A 102 -3.14 13.25 -5.73
N ASP A 103 -3.20 13.48 -7.04
CA ASP A 103 -2.66 14.71 -7.65
C ASP A 103 -3.46 15.96 -7.22
N THR A 104 -4.78 15.79 -7.08
CA THR A 104 -5.72 16.82 -6.60
C THR A 104 -6.78 16.16 -5.72
N LEU A 105 -7.46 16.93 -4.86
CA LEU A 105 -8.50 16.41 -3.97
C LEU A 105 -9.61 15.64 -4.70
N THR A 106 -9.83 15.93 -5.98
CA THR A 106 -10.91 15.35 -6.79
C THR A 106 -10.46 14.21 -7.70
N LYS A 107 -9.14 14.04 -7.89
CA LYS A 107 -8.60 12.98 -8.76
C LYS A 107 -8.13 11.83 -7.89
N LYS A 108 -8.66 10.63 -8.13
CA LYS A 108 -8.23 9.41 -7.45
C LYS A 108 -6.74 9.17 -7.68
N SER A 109 -6.09 8.60 -6.67
CA SER A 109 -4.74 8.06 -6.80
C SER A 109 -4.77 6.77 -7.61
N LEU A 110 -3.62 6.37 -8.16
CA LEU A 110 -3.54 5.16 -8.97
C LEU A 110 -3.96 3.92 -8.17
N VAL A 111 -3.62 3.84 -6.88
CA VAL A 111 -4.04 2.73 -6.01
C VAL A 111 -5.56 2.71 -5.80
N GLU A 112 -6.20 3.88 -5.70
CA GLU A 112 -7.66 3.95 -5.57
C GLU A 112 -8.36 3.50 -6.86
N GLU A 113 -7.81 3.86 -8.03
CA GLU A 113 -8.29 3.38 -9.33
C GLU A 113 -8.16 1.85 -9.43
N MET A 114 -7.00 1.28 -9.06
CA MET A 114 -6.79 -0.18 -9.03
C MET A 114 -7.78 -0.89 -8.09
N VAL A 115 -8.04 -0.32 -6.91
CA VAL A 115 -8.98 -0.88 -5.93
C VAL A 115 -10.41 -0.87 -6.46
N GLU A 116 -10.84 0.23 -7.07
CA GLU A 116 -12.17 0.33 -7.67
C GLU A 116 -12.33 -0.65 -8.83
N GLU A 117 -11.34 -0.74 -9.72
CA GLU A 117 -11.34 -1.69 -10.84
C GLU A 117 -11.43 -3.14 -10.35
N ALA A 118 -10.65 -3.51 -9.34
CA ALA A 118 -10.72 -4.84 -8.73
C ALA A 118 -12.08 -5.11 -8.08
N GLN A 119 -12.72 -4.07 -7.52
CA GLN A 119 -14.03 -4.19 -6.89
C GLN A 119 -15.17 -4.31 -7.91
N GLU A 120 -15.03 -3.70 -9.08
CA GLU A 120 -15.94 -3.86 -10.23
C GLU A 120 -15.78 -5.23 -10.92
N ALA A 121 -14.58 -5.81 -10.87
CA ALA A 121 -14.28 -7.13 -11.46
C ALA A 121 -14.87 -8.31 -10.66
N VAL A 122 -15.27 -8.11 -9.41
CA VAL A 122 -15.81 -9.16 -8.54
C VAL A 122 -17.30 -8.97 -8.23
N LEU A 123 -17.99 -10.07 -7.91
CA LEU A 123 -19.41 -10.00 -7.53
C LEU A 123 -19.58 -9.36 -6.14
N PRO A 124 -20.70 -8.65 -5.87
CA PRO A 124 -21.07 -8.23 -4.52
C PRO A 124 -21.08 -9.43 -3.58
N GLU A 125 -20.55 -9.28 -2.36
CA GLU A 125 -20.42 -10.33 -1.32
C GLU A 125 -19.32 -11.38 -1.55
N THR A 126 -18.41 -11.12 -2.48
CA THR A 126 -17.18 -11.93 -2.66
C THR A 126 -16.30 -11.91 -1.38
N SER A 127 -15.54 -13.00 -1.17
CA SER A 127 -14.62 -13.11 -0.03
C SER A 127 -13.45 -12.12 -0.12
N GLU A 128 -12.88 -11.74 1.03
CA GLU A 128 -11.68 -10.89 1.09
C GLU A 128 -10.54 -11.47 0.25
N ALA A 129 -10.33 -12.78 0.30
CA ALA A 129 -9.26 -13.44 -0.43
C ALA A 129 -9.42 -13.27 -1.95
N THR A 130 -10.64 -13.50 -2.46
CA THR A 130 -10.94 -13.35 -3.89
C THR A 130 -10.83 -11.89 -4.35
N PHE A 131 -11.24 -10.93 -3.52
CA PHE A 131 -11.00 -9.51 -3.81
C PHE A 131 -9.50 -9.18 -3.88
N MET A 132 -8.71 -9.70 -2.93
CA MET A 132 -7.25 -9.47 -2.91
C MET A 132 -6.53 -10.15 -4.09
N GLU A 133 -7.01 -11.31 -4.55
CA GLU A 133 -6.53 -11.96 -5.77
C GLU A 133 -6.81 -11.09 -7.01
N ALA A 134 -8.05 -10.63 -7.18
CA ALA A 134 -8.40 -9.73 -8.29
C ALA A 134 -7.57 -8.43 -8.27
N LEU A 135 -7.38 -7.84 -7.09
CA LEU A 135 -6.55 -6.65 -6.93
C LEU A 135 -5.06 -6.92 -7.24
N SER A 136 -4.55 -8.11 -6.89
CA SER A 136 -3.18 -8.50 -7.26
C SER A 136 -3.00 -8.47 -8.78
N ASP A 137 -3.96 -9.03 -9.53
CA ASP A 137 -3.90 -9.10 -10.99
C ASP A 137 -4.00 -7.70 -11.63
N VAL A 138 -4.95 -6.87 -11.17
CA VAL A 138 -5.08 -5.46 -11.60
C VAL A 138 -3.80 -4.70 -11.32
N MET A 139 -3.24 -4.86 -10.11
CA MET A 139 -2.01 -4.18 -9.72
C MET A 139 -0.81 -4.61 -10.58
N ASP A 140 -0.69 -5.89 -10.93
CA ASP A 140 0.36 -6.35 -11.85
C ASP A 140 0.24 -5.68 -13.23
N TYR A 141 -0.97 -5.62 -13.80
CA TYR A 141 -1.23 -4.96 -15.08
C TYR A 141 -0.80 -3.48 -15.06
N HIS A 142 -1.25 -2.71 -14.07
CA HIS A 142 -0.91 -1.29 -13.99
C HIS A 142 0.57 -1.04 -13.69
N LEU A 143 1.20 -1.88 -12.85
CA LEU A 143 2.62 -1.73 -12.55
C LEU A 143 3.51 -2.09 -13.75
N ASP A 144 3.13 -3.06 -14.57
CA ASP A 144 3.84 -3.39 -15.80
C ASP A 144 3.80 -2.22 -16.80
N GLU A 145 2.64 -1.58 -16.96
CA GLU A 145 2.49 -0.38 -17.79
C GLU A 145 3.39 0.77 -17.33
N VAL A 146 3.51 1.00 -16.01
CA VAL A 146 4.37 2.05 -15.45
C VAL A 146 5.86 1.82 -15.75
N VAL A 147 6.31 0.56 -15.75
CA VAL A 147 7.71 0.20 -15.98
C VAL A 147 8.09 0.27 -17.47
N HIS A 148 7.09 0.25 -18.36
CA HIS A 148 7.28 0.35 -19.81
C HIS A 148 7.35 1.79 -20.36
N VAL A 149 7.17 2.80 -19.49
CA VAL A 149 7.32 4.24 -19.81
C VAL A 149 8.73 4.73 -19.52
#